data_AF-A0A1S2P3J6-F1
#
_entry.id   AF-A0A1S2P3J6-F1
#
_cell.length_a   1.000
_cell.length_b   1.000
_cell.length_c   1.000
_cell.angle_alpha   90.00
_cell.angle_beta   90.00
_cell.angle_gamma   90.00
#
_symmetry.space_group_name_H-M   'P 1'
#
loop_
_entity.id
_entity.type
_entity.pdbx_description
1 polymer ?
#
loop_
_entity_poly.entity_id
_entity_poly.type
_entity_poly.pdbx_seq_one_letter_code
_entity_poly.pdbx_strand_id
1 'polypeptide(L)'
;MDQDAPRPGELSAGLVVARIGRVASTGDTSLPWKVLDGSGLPVEPVSEFLRELVACGNTAASCRSYAYDLLRWFRFLDAIQVPWSRVVSRFVV
;
A
#
# COMPACT_ATOMS: atom_id res chain seq x y z
N MET A 1 -13.18 7.18 47.00
CA MET A 1 -13.92 7.04 45.74
C MET A 1 -12.91 7.33 44.65
N ASP A 2 -12.12 6.32 44.32
CA ASP A 2 -11.13 6.39 43.25
C ASP A 2 -11.88 6.63 41.94
N GLN A 3 -11.75 7.84 41.40
CA GLN A 3 -12.08 8.07 40.01
C GLN A 3 -10.89 7.59 39.19
N ASP A 4 -11.01 6.39 38.65
CA ASP A 4 -10.17 5.89 37.58
C ASP A 4 -10.44 6.74 36.33
N ALA A 5 -9.79 7.90 36.26
CA ALA A 5 -9.75 8.70 35.06
C ALA A 5 -8.89 7.94 34.03
N PRO A 6 -9.37 7.72 32.80
CA PRO A 6 -8.63 6.97 31.79
C PRO A 6 -7.28 7.65 31.56
N ARG A 7 -6.20 6.85 31.64
CA ARG A 7 -4.84 7.36 31.42
C ARG A 7 -4.74 7.87 29.98
N PRO A 8 -4.10 9.02 29.72
CA PRO A 8 -3.78 9.44 28.36
C PRO A 8 -2.87 8.37 27.72
N GLY A 9 -3.47 7.50 26.90
CA GLY A 9 -2.85 6.28 26.37
C GLY A 9 -3.84 5.16 26.03
N GLU A 10 -5.06 5.18 26.59
CA GLU A 10 -6.13 4.22 26.23
C GLU A 10 -6.87 4.62 24.95
N LEU A 11 -6.18 4.53 23.81
CA LEU A 11 -6.81 4.41 22.50
C LEU A 11 -6.24 3.15 21.84
N SER A 12 -6.55 1.98 22.37
CA SER A 12 -6.37 0.72 21.64
C SER A 12 -7.62 0.43 20.80
N ALA A 13 -8.12 1.43 20.07
CA ALA A 13 -8.97 1.15 18.93
C ALA A 13 -8.04 0.73 17.78
N GLY A 14 -8.06 -0.55 17.40
CA GLY A 14 -7.25 -1.04 16.30
C GLY A 14 -7.49 -0.22 15.01
N LEU A 15 -6.44 0.03 14.24
CA LEU A 15 -6.55 0.74 12.96
C LEU A 15 -7.46 -0.06 12.00
N VAL A 16 -8.58 0.54 11.61
CA VAL A 16 -9.49 -0.05 10.61
C VAL A 16 -8.94 0.24 9.22
N VAL A 17 -8.54 -0.82 8.51
CA VAL A 17 -8.00 -0.73 7.16
C VAL A 17 -9.04 -1.25 6.17
N ALA A 18 -9.58 -0.37 5.32
CA ALA A 18 -10.56 -0.75 4.32
C ALA A 18 -9.97 -1.73 3.29
N ARG A 19 -10.70 -2.80 2.96
CA ARG A 19 -10.26 -3.81 1.97
C ARG A 19 -10.55 -3.38 0.52
N ILE A 20 -10.30 -2.11 0.22
CA ILE A 20 -10.53 -1.52 -1.12
C ILE A 20 -9.34 -1.76 -2.05
N GLY A 21 -9.58 -1.71 -3.36
CA GLY A 21 -8.55 -2.00 -4.36
C GLY A 21 -8.21 -3.48 -4.50
N ARG A 22 -7.51 -3.82 -5.60
CA ARG A 22 -7.18 -5.22 -5.95
C ARG A 22 -5.93 -5.31 -6.81
N VAL A 23 -5.27 -6.46 -6.75
CA VAL A 23 -4.24 -6.86 -7.73
C VAL A 23 -4.94 -7.57 -8.89
N ALA A 24 -4.65 -7.17 -10.13
CA ALA A 24 -5.21 -7.77 -11.34
C ALA A 24 -4.08 -8.20 -12.29
N SER A 25 -4.23 -9.36 -12.92
CA SER A 25 -3.36 -9.75 -14.02
C SER A 25 -3.72 -8.95 -15.28
N THR A 26 -2.71 -8.65 -16.09
CA THR A 26 -2.87 -7.83 -17.30
C THR A 26 -2.74 -8.63 -18.59
N GLY A 27 -2.03 -9.77 -18.56
CA GLY A 27 -1.58 -10.50 -19.75
C GLY A 27 -0.38 -9.85 -20.47
N ASP A 28 0.09 -8.70 -20.01
CA ASP A 28 1.25 -7.98 -20.56
C ASP A 28 2.53 -8.44 -19.88
N THR A 29 3.51 -8.92 -20.64
CA THR A 29 4.79 -9.37 -20.09
C THR A 29 5.61 -8.25 -19.47
N SER A 30 5.44 -6.99 -19.92
CA SER A 30 6.13 -5.82 -19.39
C SER A 30 5.52 -5.28 -18.09
N LEU A 31 4.25 -5.61 -17.83
CA LEU A 31 3.53 -5.28 -16.61
C LEU A 31 2.55 -6.40 -16.28
N PRO A 32 3.00 -7.57 -15.80
CA PRO A 32 2.13 -8.76 -15.63
C PRO A 32 1.03 -8.59 -14.58
N TRP A 33 1.22 -7.63 -13.66
CA TRP A 33 0.30 -7.31 -12.58
C TRP A 33 0.13 -5.80 -12.46
N LYS A 34 -1.10 -5.38 -12.17
CA LYS A 34 -1.43 -4.00 -11.80
C LYS A 34 -2.15 -3.95 -10.47
N VAL A 35 -1.94 -2.88 -9.72
CA VAL A 35 -2.72 -2.56 -8.52
C VAL A 35 -3.76 -1.52 -8.89
N LEU A 36 -5.02 -1.83 -8.60
CA LEU A 36 -6.16 -0.95 -8.80
C LEU A 36 -6.62 -0.42 -7.44
N ASP A 37 -6.92 0.87 -7.36
CA ASP A 37 -7.44 1.52 -6.16
C ASP A 37 -8.93 1.20 -5.91
N GLY A 38 -9.53 1.85 -4.91
CA GLY A 38 -10.95 1.70 -4.57
C GLY A 38 -11.92 2.13 -5.69
N SER A 39 -11.49 3.01 -6.60
CA SER A 39 -12.24 3.44 -7.77
C SER A 39 -12.04 2.50 -8.98
N GLY A 40 -11.12 1.54 -8.87
CA GLY A 40 -10.76 0.63 -9.94
C GLY A 40 -9.75 1.20 -10.93
N LEU A 41 -9.16 2.36 -10.64
CA LEU A 41 -8.11 2.99 -11.44
C LEU A 41 -6.73 2.45 -11.04
N PRO A 42 -5.77 2.35 -11.98
CA PRO A 42 -4.41 1.96 -11.65
C PRO A 42 -3.73 2.93 -10.69
N VAL A 43 -3.00 2.38 -9.72
CA VAL A 43 -2.06 3.16 -8.91
C VAL A 43 -0.78 3.31 -9.73
N GLU A 44 -0.65 4.42 -10.46
CA GLU A 44 0.43 4.63 -11.43
C GLU A 44 1.86 4.43 -10.86
N PRO A 45 2.21 4.95 -9.66
CA PRO A 45 3.53 4.71 -9.08
C PRO A 45 3.86 3.22 -8.88
N VAL A 46 2.84 2.39 -8.60
CA VAL A 46 3.03 0.94 -8.48
C VAL A 46 3.25 0.31 -9.85
N SER A 47 2.53 0.78 -10.87
CA SER A 47 2.70 0.28 -12.24
C SER A 47 4.08 0.60 -12.80
N GLU A 48 4.61 1.80 -12.52
CA GLU A 48 5.98 2.18 -12.86
C GLU A 48 7.01 1.30 -12.15
N PHE A 49 6.91 1.18 -10.82
CA PHE A 49 7.80 0.30 -10.06
C PHE A 49 7.79 -1.16 -10.55
N LEU A 50 6.62 -1.72 -10.87
CA LEU A 50 6.52 -3.09 -11.36
C LEU A 50 7.10 -3.27 -12.76
N ARG A 51 6.99 -2.26 -13.64
CA ARG A 51 7.67 -2.25 -14.95
C ARG A 51 9.19 -2.30 -14.78
N GLU A 52 9.73 -1.49 -13.88
CA GLU A 52 11.17 -1.50 -13.56
C GLU A 52 11.60 -2.84 -12.97
N LEU A 53 10.81 -3.40 -12.06
CA LEU A 53 11.11 -4.69 -11.43
C LEU A 53 11.20 -5.81 -12.47
N VAL A 54 10.28 -5.84 -13.45
CA VAL A 54 10.34 -6.74 -14.61
C VAL A 54 11.56 -6.46 -15.47
N ALA A 55 11.86 -5.19 -15.78
CA ALA A 55 13.02 -4.81 -16.58
C ALA A 55 14.36 -5.23 -15.93
N CYS A 56 14.41 -5.29 -14.60
CA CYS A 56 15.54 -5.84 -13.83
C CYS A 56 15.60 -7.38 -13.83
N GLY A 57 14.72 -8.08 -14.57
CA GLY A 57 14.74 -9.53 -14.73
C GLY A 57 13.95 -10.29 -13.64
N ASN A 58 13.11 -9.63 -12.85
CA ASN A 58 12.28 -10.32 -11.87
C ASN A 58 11.16 -11.12 -12.52
N THR A 59 10.80 -12.24 -11.89
CA THR A 59 9.70 -13.08 -12.36
C THR A 59 8.34 -12.41 -12.15
N ALA A 60 7.35 -12.81 -12.95
CA ALA A 60 5.96 -12.39 -12.75
C ALA A 60 5.43 -12.79 -11.35
N ALA A 61 5.91 -13.90 -10.78
CA ALA A 61 5.54 -14.31 -9.43
C ALA A 61 6.09 -13.35 -8.36
N SER A 62 7.36 -12.94 -8.48
CA SER A 62 7.95 -11.91 -7.62
C SER A 62 7.18 -10.59 -7.72
N CYS A 63 6.89 -10.14 -8.94
CA CYS A 63 6.10 -8.93 -9.18
C CYS A 63 4.70 -9.01 -8.53
N ARG A 64 4.07 -10.19 -8.53
CA ARG A 64 2.78 -10.42 -7.87
C ARG A 64 2.86 -10.19 -6.37
N SER A 65 3.90 -10.72 -5.72
CA SER A 65 4.10 -10.53 -4.28
C SER A 65 4.27 -9.05 -3.94
N TYR A 66 5.12 -8.35 -4.68
CA TYR A 66 5.29 -6.90 -4.51
C TYR A 66 3.98 -6.12 -4.74
N ALA A 67 3.16 -6.49 -5.72
CA ALA A 67 1.87 -5.86 -5.96
C ALA A 67 0.92 -6.00 -4.76
N TYR A 68 0.89 -7.15 -4.08
CA TYR A 68 0.07 -7.34 -2.88
C TYR A 68 0.62 -6.57 -1.68
N ASP A 69 1.94 -6.54 -1.50
CA ASP A 69 2.58 -5.78 -0.41
C ASP A 69 2.33 -4.28 -0.57
N LEU A 70 2.46 -3.77 -1.80
CA LEU A 70 2.15 -2.37 -2.12
C LEU A 70 0.65 -2.09 -1.91
N LEU A 71 -0.27 -2.95 -2.36
CA LEU A 71 -1.70 -2.77 -2.10
C LEU A 71 -1.99 -2.69 -0.59
N ARG A 72 -1.35 -3.54 0.23
CA ARG A 72 -1.47 -3.48 1.68
C ARG A 72 -0.96 -2.16 2.23
N TRP A 73 0.16 -1.66 1.71
CA TRP A 73 0.75 -0.39 2.12
C TRP A 73 -0.14 0.81 1.75
N PHE A 74 -0.67 0.86 0.53
CA PHE A 74 -1.59 1.93 0.11
C PHE A 74 -2.87 1.97 0.96
N ARG A 75 -3.43 0.80 1.31
CA ARG A 75 -4.57 0.72 2.24
C ARG A 75 -4.24 1.24 3.63
N PHE A 76 -3.03 0.96 4.12
CA PHE A 76 -2.57 1.48 5.40
C PHE A 76 -2.43 3.00 5.37
N LEU A 77 -1.80 3.55 4.32
CA LEU A 77 -1.66 5.00 4.13
C LEU A 77 -3.01 5.71 4.05
N ASP A 78 -3.98 5.11 3.35
CA ASP A 78 -5.36 5.60 3.30
C ASP A 78 -6.00 5.58 4.70
N ALA A 79 -5.86 4.48 5.45
CA ALA A 79 -6.41 4.38 6.81
C ALA A 79 -5.83 5.44 7.78
N ILE A 80 -4.58 5.85 7.59
CA ILE A 80 -3.94 6.93 8.38
C ILE A 80 -4.05 8.30 7.72
N GLN A 81 -4.79 8.43 6.61
CA GLN A 81 -5.01 9.67 5.86
C GLN A 81 -3.70 10.37 5.41
N VAL A 82 -2.67 9.58 5.11
CA VAL A 82 -1.40 10.07 4.56
C VAL A 82 -1.38 9.88 3.05
N PRO A 83 -1.35 10.96 2.26
CA PRO A 83 -1.21 10.80 0.81
C PRO A 83 0.18 10.27 0.48
N TRP A 84 0.26 9.35 -0.48
CA TRP A 84 1.52 8.77 -0.97
C TRP A 84 2.57 9.82 -1.32
N SER A 85 2.15 10.95 -1.92
CA SER A 85 3.04 12.07 -2.29
C SER A 85 3.73 12.76 -1.10
N ARG A 86 3.30 12.49 0.14
CA ARG A 86 3.94 12.99 1.37
C ARG A 86 4.83 11.96 2.05
N VAL A 87 4.91 10.72 1.53
CA VAL A 87 5.84 9.71 2.05
C VAL A 87 7.24 10.05 1.53
N VAL A 88 7.95 10.86 2.30
CA VAL A 88 9.38 11.09 2.12
C VAL A 88 10.13 10.25 3.14
N SER A 89 11.18 9.57 2.72
CA SER A 89 12.13 8.99 3.67
C SER A 89 12.82 10.15 4.37
N ARG A 90 12.41 10.46 5.60
CA ARG A 90 13.10 11.45 6.42
C ARG A 90 14.38 10.81 6.93
N PHE A 91 15.45 10.90 6.14
CA PHE A 91 16.81 10.82 6.65
C PHE A 91 17.19 12.21 7.14
N VAL A 92 17.18 12.44 8.46
CA VAL A 92 17.96 13.53 9.05
C VAL A 92 19.33 12.95 9.29
N VAL A 93 20.32 13.41 8.52
CA VAL A 93 21.75 13.28 8.86
C VAL A 93 22.16 14.51 9.63
#